data_AF-A0A6L3KNA0-F1
#
_entry.id   AF-A0A6L3KNA0-F1
#
_cell.length_a   1.000
_cell.length_b   1.000
_cell.length_c   1.000
_cell.angle_alpha   90.00
_cell.angle_beta   90.00
_cell.angle_gamma   90.00
#
_symmetry.space_group_name_H-M   'P 1'
#
loop_
_entity.id
_entity.type
_entity.pdbx_description
1 polymer ?
#
loop_
_entity_poly.entity_id
_entity_poly.type
_entity_poly.pdbx_seq_one_letter_code
_entity_poly.pdbx_strand_id
1 'polypeptide(L)'
;MANYATNIFHARTENKTDLDKIEAFLDDTFSEFTNRYGDSVDAEFSSRWVYPEEEIKKLVESLEDKDKVYIKILTYEFEDEYVSFRIFSQGEWKVKLITE
;
A
#
# COMPACT_ATOMS: atom_id res chain seq x y z
N MET A 1 2.01 11.99 22.16
CA MET A 1 1.02 11.22 21.38
C MET A 1 1.77 10.63 20.19
N ALA A 2 1.40 9.44 19.72
CA ALA A 2 1.95 8.93 18.47
C ALA A 2 1.03 9.41 17.36
N ASN A 3 1.53 10.21 16.41
CA ASN A 3 0.70 10.62 15.28
C ASN A 3 0.68 9.45 14.29
N TYR A 4 -0.53 9.10 13.85
CA TYR A 4 -0.75 8.04 12.89
C TYR A 4 -1.08 8.67 11.54
N ALA A 5 -0.40 8.21 10.50
CA ALA A 5 -0.75 8.57 9.13
C ALA A 5 -1.76 7.57 8.58
N THR A 6 -2.75 8.08 7.84
CA THR A 6 -3.75 7.27 7.13
C THR A 6 -3.23 6.94 5.74
N ASN A 7 -3.35 5.69 5.32
CA ASN A 7 -2.94 5.17 4.03
C ASN A 7 -4.17 4.71 3.26
N ILE A 8 -4.45 5.35 2.13
CA ILE A 8 -5.44 4.90 1.16
C ILE A 8 -4.72 4.06 0.12
N PHE A 9 -4.99 2.76 0.12
CA PHE A 9 -4.31 1.74 -0.68
C PHE A 9 -5.24 1.16 -1.73
N HIS A 10 -4.68 0.97 -2.93
CA HIS A 10 -5.32 0.20 -4.00
C HIS A 10 -4.26 -0.64 -4.69
N ALA A 11 -4.55 -1.92 -4.88
CA ALA A 11 -3.75 -2.82 -5.71
C ALA A 11 -4.62 -3.54 -6.75
N ARG A 12 -4.00 -3.87 -7.88
CA ARG A 12 -4.58 -4.66 -8.94
C ARG A 12 -3.54 -5.60 -9.55
N THR A 13 -3.92 -6.85 -9.78
CA THR A 13 -3.12 -7.83 -10.52
C THR A 13 -4.01 -8.94 -11.06
N GLU A 14 -3.71 -9.43 -12.27
CA GLU A 14 -4.38 -10.61 -12.85
C GLU A 14 -3.85 -11.93 -12.24
N ASN A 15 -2.70 -11.88 -11.55
CA ASN A 15 -2.17 -13.02 -10.81
C ASN A 15 -2.94 -13.18 -9.49
N LYS A 16 -3.83 -14.17 -9.44
CA LYS A 16 -4.66 -14.45 -8.26
C LYS A 16 -3.86 -14.78 -7.00
N THR A 17 -2.74 -15.47 -7.13
CA THR A 17 -1.88 -15.79 -5.98
C THR A 17 -1.25 -14.54 -5.38
N ASP A 18 -0.80 -13.61 -6.21
CA ASP A 18 -0.30 -12.32 -5.73
C ASP A 18 -1.44 -11.47 -5.13
N LEU A 19 -2.64 -11.53 -5.71
CA LEU A 19 -3.81 -10.87 -5.15
C LEU A 19 -4.16 -11.40 -3.76
N ASP A 20 -4.13 -12.72 -3.57
CA ASP A 20 -4.38 -13.38 -2.27
C ASP A 20 -3.29 -13.00 -1.25
N LYS A 21 -2.02 -12.91 -1.68
CA LYS A 21 -0.92 -12.44 -0.81
C LYS A 21 -1.10 -10.98 -0.38
N ILE A 22 -1.55 -10.11 -1.28
CA ILE A 22 -1.80 -8.70 -0.95
C ILE A 22 -2.92 -8.60 0.08
N GLU A 23 -4.04 -9.30 -0.14
CA GLU A 23 -5.17 -9.32 0.81
C GLU A 23 -4.75 -9.83 2.18
N ALA A 24 -4.08 -11.00 2.24
CA ALA A 24 -3.61 -11.59 3.49
C ALA A 24 -2.59 -10.70 4.22
N PHE A 25 -1.64 -10.09 3.49
CA PHE A 25 -0.65 -9.20 4.11
C PHE A 25 -1.29 -7.98 4.77
N LEU A 26 -2.30 -7.38 4.12
CA LEU A 26 -2.99 -6.21 4.66
C LEU A 26 -3.76 -6.56 5.94
N ASP A 27 -4.45 -7.69 5.96
CA ASP A 27 -5.17 -8.20 7.14
C ASP A 27 -4.20 -8.54 8.29
N ASP A 28 -3.13 -9.29 7.99
CA ASP A 28 -2.14 -9.72 8.99
C ASP A 28 -1.31 -8.56 9.57
N THR A 29 -0.96 -7.56 8.75
CA THR A 29 -0.02 -6.49 9.14
C THR A 29 -0.70 -5.28 9.75
N PHE A 30 -1.84 -4.87 9.19
CA PHE A 30 -2.52 -3.64 9.58
C PHE A 30 -3.88 -3.89 10.27
N SER A 31 -4.41 -5.12 10.19
CA SER A 31 -5.67 -5.51 10.83
C SER A 31 -6.85 -4.62 10.44
N GLU A 32 -6.88 -4.19 9.18
CA GLU A 32 -7.84 -3.22 8.66
C GLU A 32 -8.67 -3.80 7.51
N PHE A 33 -9.82 -3.17 7.28
CA PHE A 33 -10.84 -3.66 6.36
C PHE A 33 -10.34 -3.64 4.91
N THR A 34 -10.21 -4.83 4.31
CA THR A 34 -9.89 -5.01 2.90
C THR A 34 -11.15 -5.25 2.07
N ASN A 35 -11.31 -4.49 0.99
CA ASN A 35 -12.36 -4.71 -0.01
C ASN A 35 -11.77 -5.36 -1.25
N ARG A 36 -12.09 -6.63 -1.48
CA ARG A 36 -11.72 -7.32 -2.72
C ARG A 36 -12.84 -7.24 -3.75
N TYR A 37 -12.49 -6.81 -4.97
CA TYR A 37 -13.40 -6.80 -6.11
C TYR A 37 -12.67 -7.18 -7.39
N GLY A 38 -13.09 -8.29 -8.02
CA GLY A 38 -12.44 -8.83 -9.22
C GLY A 38 -10.94 -9.07 -8.98
N ASP A 39 -10.12 -8.39 -9.78
CA ASP A 39 -8.66 -8.49 -9.76
C ASP A 39 -8.00 -7.38 -8.92
N SER A 40 -8.75 -6.77 -7.98
CA SER A 40 -8.30 -5.64 -7.17
C SER A 40 -8.62 -5.77 -5.69
N VAL A 41 -7.79 -5.14 -4.86
CA VAL A 41 -7.93 -5.01 -3.41
C VAL A 41 -7.78 -3.53 -3.05
N ASP A 42 -8.76 -2.99 -2.35
CA ASP A 42 -8.73 -1.67 -1.73
C ASP A 42 -8.62 -1.82 -0.21
N ALA A 43 -7.87 -0.93 0.43
CA ALA A 43 -7.78 -0.87 1.89
C ALA A 43 -7.53 0.56 2.35
N GLU A 44 -7.98 0.86 3.57
CA GLU A 44 -7.58 2.05 4.31
C GLU A 44 -6.90 1.59 5.58
N PHE A 45 -5.65 2.04 5.81
CA PHE A 45 -4.90 1.60 6.97
C PHE A 45 -4.01 2.62 7.67
N SER A 46 -3.74 2.40 8.94
CA SER A 46 -2.95 3.29 9.80
C SER A 46 -1.47 2.88 9.83
N SER A 47 -0.58 3.88 9.87
CA SER A 47 0.87 3.70 10.00
C SER A 47 1.46 4.73 10.96
N ARG A 48 2.67 4.50 11.49
CA ARG A 48 3.31 5.44 12.41
C ARG A 48 3.95 6.60 11.62
N TRP A 49 3.44 7.81 11.83
CA TRP A 49 3.95 9.09 11.33
C TRP A 49 3.95 9.29 9.80
N VAL A 50 4.41 8.31 9.04
CA VAL A 50 4.71 8.42 7.61
C VAL A 50 4.37 7.15 6.85
N TYR A 51 4.53 7.17 5.52
CA TYR A 51 4.40 6.00 4.67
C TYR A 51 5.20 4.79 5.22
N PRO A 52 4.56 3.61 5.41
CA PRO A 52 5.21 2.43 5.99
C PRO A 52 6.08 1.70 4.96
N GLU A 53 7.27 2.26 4.70
CA GLU A 53 8.15 1.79 3.64
C GLU A 53 8.62 0.35 3.82
N GLU A 54 8.98 -0.04 5.05
CA GLU A 54 9.50 -1.37 5.34
C GLU A 54 8.44 -2.47 5.19
N GLU A 55 7.22 -2.23 5.67
CA GLU A 55 6.09 -3.14 5.53
C GLU A 55 5.72 -3.30 4.05
N ILE A 56 5.57 -2.19 3.32
CA ILE A 56 5.18 -2.25 1.90
C ILE A 56 6.28 -2.85 1.04
N LYS A 57 7.55 -2.65 1.38
CA LYS A 57 8.67 -3.32 0.71
C LYS A 57 8.58 -4.84 0.88
N LYS A 58 8.31 -5.34 2.08
CA LYS A 58 8.11 -6.79 2.34
C LYS A 58 6.95 -7.35 1.53
N LEU A 59 5.83 -6.60 1.46
CA LEU A 59 4.70 -6.98 0.62
C LEU A 59 5.15 -7.16 -0.83
N VAL A 60 5.76 -6.14 -1.44
CA VAL A 60 6.19 -6.19 -2.84
C VAL A 60 7.19 -7.32 -3.07
N GLU A 61 8.16 -7.52 -2.17
CA GLU A 61 9.17 -8.58 -2.27
C GLU A 61 8.56 -9.99 -2.31
N SER A 62 7.42 -10.21 -1.64
CA SER A 62 6.70 -11.49 -1.59
C SER A 62 5.92 -11.85 -2.88
N LEU A 63 5.71 -10.88 -3.77
CA LEU A 63 4.94 -11.06 -5.00
C LEU A 63 5.78 -11.78 -6.09
N GLU A 64 5.12 -12.60 -6.89
CA GLU A 64 5.70 -13.40 -7.97
C GLU A 64 5.83 -12.58 -9.26
N ASP A 65 4.73 -12.02 -9.74
CA ASP A 65 4.64 -11.28 -11.02
C ASP A 65 4.65 -9.76 -10.78
N LYS A 66 5.69 -9.25 -10.10
CA LYS A 66 5.85 -7.84 -9.72
C LYS A 66 5.67 -6.85 -10.88
N ASP A 67 6.04 -7.24 -12.09
CA ASP A 67 5.91 -6.43 -13.30
C ASP A 67 4.44 -6.26 -13.74
N LYS A 68 3.55 -7.17 -13.35
CA LYS A 68 2.11 -7.13 -13.66
C LYS A 68 1.26 -6.55 -12.54
N VAL A 69 1.87 -6.28 -11.38
CA VAL A 69 1.18 -5.69 -10.23
C VAL A 69 1.16 -4.17 -10.37
N TYR A 70 -0.01 -3.59 -10.13
CA TYR A 70 -0.22 -2.16 -9.99
C TYR A 70 -0.61 -1.84 -8.55
N ILE A 71 0.12 -0.98 -7.85
CA ILE A 71 -0.21 -0.50 -6.51
C ILE A 71 -0.18 1.03 -6.52
N LYS A 72 -1.13 1.67 -5.85
CA LYS A 72 -1.04 3.10 -5.51
C LYS A 72 -1.37 3.28 -4.03
N ILE A 73 -0.62 4.16 -3.37
CA ILE A 73 -0.79 4.44 -1.94
C ILE A 73 -0.70 5.95 -1.75
N LEU A 74 -1.74 6.53 -1.18
CA LEU A 74 -1.75 7.89 -0.67
C LEU A 74 -1.67 7.82 0.85
N THR A 75 -0.56 8.29 1.42
CA THR A 75 -0.40 8.46 2.86
C THR A 75 -0.55 9.92 3.21
N TYR A 76 -1.30 10.24 4.26
CA TYR A 76 -1.38 11.60 4.78
C TYR A 76 -1.45 11.63 6.31
N GLU A 77 -0.92 12.70 6.89
CA GLU A 77 -1.00 13.05 8.31
C GLU A 77 -1.24 14.57 8.39
N PHE A 78 -2.22 15.01 9.17
CA PHE A 78 -2.69 16.39 9.13
C PHE A 78 -1.92 17.34 10.05
N GLU A 79 -1.41 16.86 11.19
CA GLU A 79 -0.74 17.72 12.17
C GLU A 79 0.59 18.26 11.63
N ASP A 80 1.37 17.39 11.00
CA ASP A 80 2.68 17.69 10.40
C ASP A 80 2.58 18.00 8.89
N GLU A 81 1.35 18.13 8.36
CA GLU A 81 1.08 18.41 6.93
C GLU A 81 1.79 17.44 5.97
N TYR A 82 2.02 16.21 6.43
CA TYR A 82 2.68 15.16 5.67
C TYR A 82 1.74 14.56 4.64
N VAL A 83 2.21 14.44 3.39
CA VAL A 83 1.55 13.70 2.33
C VAL A 83 2.57 12.98 1.48
N SER A 84 2.32 11.72 1.16
CA SER A 84 3.10 10.91 0.23
C SER A 84 2.18 10.20 -0.74
N PHE A 85 2.41 10.36 -2.04
CA PHE A 85 1.69 9.61 -3.07
C PHE A 85 2.68 8.80 -3.91
N ARG A 86 2.52 7.48 -3.90
CA ARG A 86 3.42 6.52 -4.54
C ARG A 86 2.64 5.56 -5.43
N ILE A 87 3.24 5.20 -6.56
CA ILE A 87 2.70 4.21 -7.49
C ILE A 87 3.76 3.15 -7.76
N PHE A 88 3.43 1.88 -7.59
CA PHE A 88 4.21 0.75 -8.07
C PHE A 88 3.59 0.21 -9.33
N SER A 89 4.39 0.05 -10.38
CA SER A 89 3.94 -0.52 -11.65
C SER A 89 5.15 -0.98 -12.45
N GLN A 90 5.02 -2.06 -13.21
CA GLN A 90 6.12 -2.57 -14.05
C GLN A 90 7.39 -2.87 -13.24
N GLY A 91 7.23 -3.32 -11.98
CA GLY A 91 8.34 -3.66 -11.10
C GLY A 91 9.05 -2.48 -10.44
N GLU A 92 8.60 -1.24 -10.67
CA GLU A 92 9.26 -0.03 -10.18
C GLU A 92 8.34 0.88 -9.37
N TRP A 93 8.90 1.54 -8.35
CA TRP A 93 8.24 2.59 -7.60
C TRP A 93 8.44 3.96 -8.25
N LYS A 94 7.34 4.68 -8.45
CA LYS A 94 7.31 6.09 -8.81
C LYS A 94 6.69 6.90 -7.70
N VAL A 95 7.52 7.69 -7.04
CA VAL A 95 7.07 8.73 -6.09
C VAL A 95 6.50 9.90 -6.89
N LYS A 96 5.25 10.29 -6.59
CA LYS A 96 4.55 11.38 -7.27
C LYS A 96 4.55 12.68 -6.45
N LEU A 97 4.49 12.55 -5.13
CA LEU A 97 4.49 13.65 -4.17
C LEU A 97 5.04 13.13 -2.84
N ILE A 98 5.89 13.92 -2.18
CA ILE A 98 6.24 13.80 -0.76
C ILE A 98 6.36 15.23 -0.24
N THR A 99 5.73 15.54 0.88
CA THR A 99 6.04 16.75 1.67
C THR A 99 6.99 16.40 2.81
N GLU A 100 7.86 17.35 3.13
CA GLU A 100 8.88 17.27 4.19
C GLU A 100 8.46 18.11 5.40
#